data_AF-A0AAJ0LTH5-F1
#
_entry.id   AF-A0AAJ0LTH5-F1
#
_cell.length_a   1.000
_cell.length_b   1.000
_cell.length_c   1.000
_cell.angle_alpha   90.00
_cell.angle_beta   90.00
_cell.angle_gamma   90.00
#
_symmetry.space_group_name_H-M   'P 1'
#
loop_
_entity.id
_entity.type
_entity.pdbx_description
1 polymer ?
#
loop_
_entity_poly.entity_id
_entity_poly.type
_entity_poly.pdbx_seq_one_letter_code
_entity_poly.pdbx_strand_id
1 'polypeptide(L)'
;MYRHLLVTVDGVPGGIDAIGHALELARAVGARVTFVLSAAAPDSRLSGARMPEHGAKVEAAARAQGLSYAIAGAGHPGAGRPGAGDTSPATLAGELGCDLIAVAALPHDADAAATAQRRVLLATSGVPVLVCPARRAPAEARVMARCLAAHRALGEQLRALTMASDAPDAATRPAGDAGGTPAALASLAALQNARFGASAEARLFAALRMRAESTAAELDELDRQRRRDAHALDALARLAADGLPSAAFDAALADYARGAFEQMGRIEGVIFPAARRYLGDADWNELDAPPASGTAATTPGADEPDDA
;
A
#
# COMPACT_ATOMS: atom_id res chain seq x y z
N MET A 1 -25.06 -0.43 18.61
CA MET A 1 -23.78 -1.01 18.17
C MET A 1 -23.51 -0.47 16.78
N TYR A 2 -22.27 -0.03 16.49
CA TYR A 2 -21.93 0.55 15.17
C TYR A 2 -22.15 -0.47 14.05
N ARG A 3 -22.73 -0.03 12.94
CA ARG A 3 -23.11 -0.87 11.79
C ARG A 3 -22.47 -0.40 10.49
N HIS A 4 -22.01 0.86 10.42
CA HIS A 4 -21.47 1.43 9.21
C HIS A 4 -20.38 2.47 9.49
N LEU A 5 -19.13 2.09 9.21
CA LEU A 5 -17.97 2.93 9.41
C LEU A 5 -17.64 3.72 8.14
N LEU A 6 -17.40 5.03 8.27
CA LEU A 6 -16.70 5.83 7.27
C LEU A 6 -15.21 5.84 7.62
N VAL A 7 -14.35 5.45 6.67
CA VAL A 7 -12.89 5.41 6.87
C VAL A 7 -12.23 6.37 5.91
N THR A 8 -11.57 7.41 6.45
CA THR A 8 -10.80 8.34 5.63
C THR A 8 -9.45 7.74 5.29
N VAL A 9 -9.14 7.69 4.01
CA VAL A 9 -7.88 7.18 3.48
C VAL A 9 -7.06 8.37 3.04
N ASP A 10 -6.12 8.76 3.89
CA ASP A 10 -5.14 9.79 3.60
C ASP A 10 -3.78 9.13 3.29
N GLY A 11 -3.04 9.68 2.32
CA GLY A 11 -1.71 9.20 1.95
C GLY A 11 -0.63 9.53 2.97
N VAL A 12 -0.99 10.12 4.12
CA VAL A 12 -0.05 10.55 5.16
C VAL A 12 0.32 9.41 6.10
N PRO A 13 1.49 9.50 6.77
CA PRO A 13 1.89 8.55 7.79
C PRO A 13 0.80 8.41 8.87
N GLY A 14 0.27 7.19 9.03
CA GLY A 14 -0.80 6.88 10.00
C GLY A 14 -2.13 6.46 9.36
N GLY A 15 -2.39 6.81 8.09
CA GLY A 15 -3.63 6.44 7.39
C GLY A 15 -3.84 4.93 7.29
N ILE A 16 -2.77 4.17 7.10
CA ILE A 16 -2.79 2.70 7.05
C ILE A 16 -3.13 2.09 8.42
N ASP A 17 -2.74 2.73 9.52
CA ASP A 17 -3.12 2.27 10.86
C ASP A 17 -4.61 2.48 11.11
N ALA A 18 -5.14 3.63 10.67
CA ALA A 18 -6.57 3.88 10.74
C ALA A 18 -7.37 2.88 9.92
N ILE A 19 -6.91 2.53 8.72
CA ILE A 19 -7.52 1.48 7.91
C ILE A 19 -7.47 0.15 8.66
N GLY A 20 -6.30 -0.29 9.13
CA GLY A 20 -6.16 -1.54 9.88
C GLY A 20 -7.08 -1.62 11.10
N HIS A 21 -7.05 -0.62 11.97
CA HIS A 21 -7.90 -0.56 13.16
C HIS A 21 -9.39 -0.47 12.83
N ALA A 22 -9.78 0.28 11.79
CA ALA A 22 -11.17 0.37 11.38
C ALA A 22 -11.69 -0.96 10.81
N LEU A 23 -10.88 -1.69 10.03
CA LEU A 23 -11.26 -2.98 9.50
C LEU A 23 -11.34 -4.06 10.59
N GLU A 24 -10.39 -4.07 11.54
CA GLU A 24 -10.47 -4.96 12.70
C GLU A 24 -11.72 -4.71 13.53
N LEU A 25 -12.05 -3.45 13.80
CA LEU A 25 -13.27 -3.07 14.52
C LEU A 25 -14.51 -3.48 13.73
N ALA A 26 -14.58 -3.16 12.44
CA ALA A 26 -15.71 -3.51 11.58
C ALA A 26 -15.97 -5.02 11.57
N ARG A 27 -14.90 -5.82 11.48
CA ARG A 27 -14.98 -7.28 11.52
C ARG A 27 -15.49 -7.78 12.87
N ALA A 28 -14.99 -7.22 13.97
CA ALA A 28 -15.39 -7.60 15.32
C ALA A 28 -16.86 -7.30 15.63
N VAL A 29 -17.43 -6.23 15.04
CA VAL A 29 -18.82 -5.81 15.28
C VAL A 29 -19.79 -6.16 14.15
N GLY A 30 -19.32 -6.78 13.07
CA GLY A 30 -20.12 -7.10 11.88
C GLY A 30 -20.61 -5.86 11.12
N ALA A 31 -19.84 -4.77 11.14
CA ALA A 31 -20.17 -3.54 10.43
C ALA A 31 -19.66 -3.54 8.99
N ARG A 32 -20.33 -2.78 8.13
CA ARG A 32 -19.85 -2.46 6.77
C ARG A 32 -18.94 -1.23 6.81
N VAL A 33 -18.09 -1.09 5.79
CA VAL A 33 -17.12 0.01 5.70
C VAL A 33 -17.32 0.81 4.41
N THR A 34 -17.32 2.13 4.48
CA THR A 34 -17.17 2.99 3.31
C THR A 34 -15.85 3.75 3.39
N PHE A 35 -14.99 3.55 2.40
CA PHE A 35 -13.74 4.29 2.28
C PHE A 35 -13.96 5.62 1.58
N VAL A 36 -13.29 6.66 2.08
CA VAL A 36 -13.22 7.98 1.46
C VAL A 36 -11.79 8.24 1.07
N LEU A 37 -11.51 8.25 -0.22
CA LEU A 37 -10.17 8.51 -0.74
C LEU A 37 -9.96 10.03 -0.80
N SER A 38 -8.96 10.54 -0.09
CA SER A 38 -8.61 11.97 -0.14
C SER A 38 -8.00 12.33 -1.50
N ALA A 39 -8.56 13.34 -2.17
CA ALA A 39 -8.01 13.93 -3.39
C ALA A 39 -7.08 15.09 -2.99
N ALA A 40 -5.84 14.83 -2.58
CA ALA A 40 -4.94 15.91 -2.18
C ALA A 40 -4.36 16.68 -3.40
N ALA A 41 -4.89 17.89 -3.57
CA ALA A 41 -4.32 19.18 -4.05
C ALA A 41 -4.00 19.47 -5.55
N PRO A 42 -4.22 20.74 -6.01
CA PRO A 42 -4.36 21.15 -7.42
C PRO A 42 -3.06 21.49 -8.16
N ASP A 43 -1.88 21.34 -7.54
CA ASP A 43 -0.59 21.46 -8.25
C ASP A 43 -0.20 20.18 -8.99
N SER A 44 -1.03 19.14 -8.89
CA SER A 44 -0.95 17.97 -9.74
C SER A 44 -1.35 18.36 -11.17
N ARG A 45 -0.37 18.45 -12.07
CA ARG A 45 -0.54 18.53 -13.53
C ARG A 45 -1.20 17.27 -14.15
N LEU A 46 -2.07 16.61 -13.41
CA LEU A 46 -2.71 15.33 -13.74
C LEU A 46 -4.22 15.58 -13.77
N SER A 47 -4.67 16.13 -14.89
CA SER A 47 -6.07 16.05 -15.29
C SER A 47 -6.33 14.66 -15.88
N GLY A 48 -7.36 13.98 -15.38
CA GLY A 48 -8.10 13.04 -16.24
C GLY A 48 -8.03 11.53 -15.95
N ALA A 49 -7.83 11.06 -14.72
CA ALA A 49 -8.32 9.74 -14.31
C ALA A 49 -8.39 9.68 -12.78
N ARG A 50 -9.56 9.32 -12.23
CA ARG A 50 -9.70 9.02 -10.80
C ARG A 50 -8.75 7.87 -10.47
N MET A 51 -7.72 8.12 -9.65
CA MET A 51 -6.63 7.18 -9.39
C MET A 51 -7.17 5.80 -8.94
N PRO A 52 -7.13 4.75 -9.79
CA PRO A 52 -7.65 3.41 -9.48
C PRO A 52 -6.87 2.71 -8.35
N GLU A 53 -5.66 3.20 -8.08
CA GLU A 53 -4.60 2.61 -7.26
C GLU A 53 -4.96 2.49 -5.77
N HIS A 54 -5.48 3.58 -5.19
CA HIS A 54 -5.88 3.60 -3.77
C HIS A 54 -7.15 2.78 -3.54
N GLY A 55 -8.04 2.74 -4.54
CA GLY A 55 -9.24 1.90 -4.51
C GLY A 55 -8.89 0.42 -4.42
N ALA A 56 -8.01 -0.06 -5.30
CA ALA A 56 -7.57 -1.46 -5.31
C ALA A 56 -6.95 -1.91 -3.97
N LYS A 57 -6.14 -1.05 -3.32
CA LYS A 57 -5.56 -1.34 -2.00
C LYS A 57 -6.62 -1.56 -0.93
N VAL A 58 -7.53 -0.60 -0.76
CA VAL A 58 -8.52 -0.63 0.35
C VAL A 58 -9.59 -1.70 0.12
N GLU A 59 -9.93 -1.96 -1.14
CA GLU A 59 -10.80 -3.03 -1.57
C GLU A 59 -10.19 -4.41 -1.28
N ALA A 60 -8.91 -4.61 -1.61
CA ALA A 60 -8.21 -5.85 -1.29
C ALA A 60 -8.09 -6.07 0.22
N ALA A 61 -7.80 -5.02 0.99
CA ALA A 61 -7.77 -5.06 2.45
C ALA A 61 -9.13 -5.47 3.03
N ALA A 62 -10.23 -4.84 2.60
CA ALA A 62 -11.57 -5.16 3.08
C ALA A 62 -12.01 -6.57 2.69
N ARG A 63 -11.73 -7.01 1.45
CA ARG A 63 -12.04 -8.37 1.00
C ARG A 63 -11.29 -9.43 1.80
N ALA A 64 -10.01 -9.20 2.06
CA ALA A 64 -9.20 -10.14 2.85
C ALA A 64 -9.69 -10.26 4.30
N GLN A 65 -10.31 -9.21 4.84
CA GLN A 65 -10.97 -9.22 6.15
C GLN A 65 -12.42 -9.76 6.12
N GLY A 66 -12.94 -10.12 4.94
CA GLY A 66 -14.31 -10.63 4.77
C GLY A 66 -15.40 -9.58 4.98
N LEU A 67 -15.09 -8.30 4.76
CA LEU A 67 -16.00 -7.19 5.05
C LEU A 67 -16.84 -6.79 3.84
N SER A 68 -18.09 -6.37 4.11
CA SER A 68 -18.86 -5.59 3.14
C SER A 68 -18.28 -4.18 3.06
N TYR A 69 -17.90 -3.73 1.87
CA TYR A 69 -17.30 -2.41 1.69
C TYR A 69 -17.88 -1.65 0.50
N ALA A 70 -17.70 -0.33 0.52
CA ALA A 70 -17.94 0.60 -0.58
C ALA A 70 -16.83 1.66 -0.62
N ILE A 71 -16.69 2.34 -1.77
CA ILE A 71 -15.76 3.46 -1.93
C ILE A 71 -16.56 4.69 -2.34
N ALA A 72 -16.59 5.71 -1.49
CA ALA A 72 -17.27 6.97 -1.78
C ALA A 72 -16.63 7.65 -3.01
N GLY A 73 -17.44 7.96 -4.01
CA GLY A 73 -17.01 8.52 -5.29
C GLY A 73 -17.01 7.54 -6.47
N ALA A 74 -17.11 6.23 -6.24
CA ALA A 74 -17.31 5.23 -7.27
C ALA A 74 -18.81 4.86 -7.40
N GLY A 75 -19.54 5.60 -8.26
CA GLY A 75 -20.75 5.07 -8.90
C GLY A 75 -22.00 4.79 -8.05
N HIS A 76 -22.29 5.53 -6.96
CA HIS A 76 -23.58 5.38 -6.29
C HIS A 76 -24.73 5.91 -7.19
N PRO A 77 -25.69 5.08 -7.65
CA PRO A 77 -26.85 5.57 -8.39
C PRO A 77 -27.80 6.21 -7.38
N GLY A 78 -28.00 7.52 -7.51
CA GLY A 78 -28.92 8.31 -6.66
C GLY A 78 -28.26 9.31 -5.73
N ALA A 79 -26.94 9.23 -5.52
CA ALA A 79 -26.18 10.33 -4.95
C ALA A 79 -25.75 11.25 -6.09
N GLY A 80 -26.32 12.46 -6.17
CA GLY A 80 -25.85 13.48 -7.10
C GLY A 80 -24.33 13.59 -7.05
N ARG A 81 -23.68 13.84 -8.19
CA ARG A 81 -22.23 14.06 -8.32
C ARG A 81 -21.74 14.95 -7.15
N PRO A 82 -21.00 14.42 -6.18
CA PRO A 82 -20.29 15.29 -5.25
C PRO A 82 -19.21 15.96 -6.09
N GLY A 83 -19.29 17.28 -6.21
CA GLY A 83 -18.19 18.08 -6.72
C GLY A 83 -16.93 17.75 -5.92
N ALA A 84 -15.80 17.65 -6.62
CA ALA A 84 -14.50 17.46 -6.00
C ALA A 84 -14.27 18.50 -4.88
N GLY A 85 -13.78 18.07 -3.71
CA GLY A 85 -12.95 18.91 -2.84
C GLY A 85 -13.39 19.15 -1.41
N ASP A 86 -14.65 19.47 -1.11
CA ASP A 86 -14.94 20.22 0.15
C ASP A 86 -15.94 19.57 1.12
N THR A 87 -16.49 18.40 0.81
CA THR A 87 -17.45 17.77 1.73
C THR A 87 -16.73 17.21 2.96
N SER A 88 -17.00 17.80 4.12
CA SER A 88 -16.40 17.33 5.38
C SER A 88 -16.71 15.85 5.63
N PRO A 89 -15.81 15.07 6.26
CA PRO A 89 -16.08 13.67 6.60
C PRO A 89 -17.37 13.49 7.42
N ALA A 90 -17.72 14.47 8.26
CA ALA A 90 -18.97 14.47 9.02
C ALA A 90 -20.21 14.58 8.13
N THR A 91 -20.20 15.49 7.16
CA THR A 91 -21.29 15.65 6.19
C THR A 91 -21.47 14.38 5.36
N LEU A 92 -20.37 13.84 4.85
CA LEU A 92 -20.38 12.62 4.03
C LEU A 92 -20.84 11.40 4.84
N ALA A 93 -20.46 11.29 6.11
CA ALA A 93 -20.95 10.25 7.00
C ALA A 93 -22.48 10.32 7.16
N GLY A 94 -23.03 11.52 7.35
CA GLY A 94 -24.47 11.74 7.44
C GLY A 94 -25.20 11.34 6.15
N GLU A 95 -24.69 11.74 4.99
CA GLU A 95 -25.27 11.40 3.67
C GLU A 95 -25.27 9.90 3.38
N LEU A 96 -24.21 9.21 3.78
CA LEU A 96 -24.05 7.77 3.55
C LEU A 96 -24.67 6.90 4.65
N GLY A 97 -25.22 7.51 5.70
CA GLY A 97 -25.78 6.81 6.86
C GLY A 97 -24.72 6.05 7.68
N CYS A 98 -23.49 6.56 7.69
CA CYS A 98 -22.42 6.04 8.54
C CYS A 98 -22.66 6.46 10.00
N ASP A 99 -22.43 5.54 10.94
CA ASP A 99 -22.64 5.76 12.38
C ASP A 99 -21.33 5.83 13.17
N LEU A 100 -20.18 5.73 12.50
CA LEU A 100 -18.86 5.97 13.05
C LEU A 100 -17.92 6.50 11.96
N ILE A 101 -17.07 7.48 12.30
CA ILE A 101 -16.00 7.96 11.43
C ILE A 101 -14.67 7.52 12.03
N ALA A 102 -13.86 6.76 11.29
CA ALA A 102 -12.52 6.38 11.70
C ALA A 102 -11.48 7.25 10.99
N VAL A 103 -10.60 7.85 11.78
CA VAL A 103 -9.51 8.74 11.31
C VAL A 103 -8.19 8.36 11.98
N ALA A 104 -7.08 8.57 11.30
CA ALA A 104 -5.75 8.38 11.89
C ALA A 104 -5.46 9.43 12.97
N ALA A 105 -4.70 9.09 14.00
CA ALA A 105 -4.11 10.07 14.89
C ALA A 105 -3.19 11.00 14.08
N LEU A 106 -3.27 12.31 14.33
CA LEU A 106 -2.33 13.25 13.73
C LEU A 106 -0.92 12.99 14.29
N PRO A 107 0.12 13.03 13.45
CA PRO A 107 1.49 12.99 13.94
C PRO A 107 1.81 14.25 14.76
N HIS A 108 2.88 14.19 15.57
CA HIS A 108 3.22 15.28 16.49
C HIS A 108 3.64 16.56 15.78
N ASP A 109 4.11 16.44 14.54
CA ASP A 109 4.56 17.49 13.63
C ASP A 109 3.53 17.83 12.53
N ALA A 110 2.27 17.43 12.71
CA ALA A 110 1.21 17.76 11.78
C ALA A 110 1.07 19.28 11.57
N ASP A 111 0.79 19.69 10.34
CA ASP A 111 0.61 21.10 10.02
C ASP A 111 -0.62 21.71 10.72
N ALA A 112 -0.65 23.05 10.78
CA ALA A 112 -1.71 23.79 11.45
C ALA A 112 -3.08 23.60 10.79
N ALA A 113 -3.12 23.38 9.46
CA ALA A 113 -4.36 23.20 8.70
C ALA A 113 -4.99 21.82 8.98
N ALA A 114 -4.22 20.74 8.96
CA ALA A 114 -4.65 19.40 9.33
C ALA A 114 -5.11 19.36 10.79
N THR A 115 -4.41 20.06 11.68
CA THR A 115 -4.81 20.20 13.08
C THR A 115 -6.12 20.97 13.23
N ALA A 116 -6.29 22.08 12.50
CA ALA A 116 -7.52 22.86 12.51
C ALA A 116 -8.70 22.05 11.95
N GLN A 117 -8.51 21.36 10.83
CA GLN A 117 -9.51 20.50 10.21
C GLN A 117 -9.94 19.37 11.15
N ARG A 118 -9.00 18.75 11.87
CA ARG A 118 -9.32 17.75 12.88
C ARG A 118 -10.13 18.33 14.04
N ARG A 119 -9.77 19.52 14.54
CA ARG A 119 -10.55 20.18 15.61
C ARG A 119 -11.97 20.49 15.15
N VAL A 120 -12.13 21.00 13.93
CA VAL A 120 -13.45 21.27 13.34
C VAL A 120 -14.26 19.97 13.26
N LEU A 121 -13.70 18.90 12.69
CA LEU A 121 -14.36 17.60 12.61
C LEU A 121 -14.83 17.11 13.99
N LEU A 122 -13.97 17.16 15.01
CA LEU A 122 -14.32 16.70 16.35
C LEU A 122 -15.35 17.60 17.03
N ALA A 123 -15.37 18.90 16.74
CA ALA A 123 -16.29 19.85 17.34
C ALA A 123 -17.68 19.87 16.68
N THR A 124 -17.76 19.57 15.38
CA THR A 124 -19.00 19.75 14.60
C THR A 124 -19.64 18.44 14.13
N SER A 125 -18.94 17.30 14.26
CA SER A 125 -19.49 16.02 13.80
C SER A 125 -20.66 15.56 14.67
N GLY A 126 -21.82 15.36 14.05
CA GLY A 126 -22.96 14.66 14.67
C GLY A 126 -22.77 13.13 14.74
N VAL A 127 -21.73 12.60 14.08
CA VAL A 127 -21.37 11.18 14.09
C VAL A 127 -20.14 10.98 14.98
N PRO A 128 -20.12 9.95 15.86
CA PRO A 128 -18.94 9.61 16.66
C PRO A 128 -17.67 9.49 15.81
N VAL A 129 -16.55 10.00 16.32
CA VAL A 129 -15.26 9.95 15.64
C VAL A 129 -14.28 9.09 16.44
N LEU A 130 -13.83 7.99 15.85
CA LEU A 130 -12.75 7.14 16.36
C LEU A 130 -11.40 7.65 15.84
N VAL A 131 -10.55 8.10 16.76
CA VAL A 131 -9.15 8.44 16.45
C VAL A 131 -8.28 7.21 16.69
N CYS A 132 -7.77 6.63 15.61
CA CYS A 132 -6.94 5.44 15.66
C CYS A 132 -5.51 5.80 16.06
N PRO A 133 -4.99 5.30 17.21
CA PRO A 133 -3.68 5.67 17.71
C PRO A 133 -2.56 5.11 16.81
N ALA A 134 -1.45 5.86 16.73
CA ALA A 134 -0.23 5.44 16.03
C ALA A 134 0.93 5.15 16.99
N ARG A 135 0.67 4.82 18.27
CA ARG A 135 1.74 4.56 19.24
C ARG A 135 2.38 3.21 18.96
N ARG A 136 3.66 3.24 18.58
CA ARG A 136 4.47 2.08 18.24
C ARG A 136 5.78 2.12 19.03
N ALA A 137 6.33 0.96 19.35
CA ALA A 137 7.73 0.90 19.77
C ALA A 137 8.63 1.47 18.66
N PRO A 138 9.76 2.14 18.97
CA PRO A 138 10.60 2.76 17.94
C PRO A 138 11.06 1.79 16.83
N ALA A 139 11.35 0.54 17.19
CA ALA A 139 11.75 -0.51 16.25
C ALA A 139 10.61 -0.90 15.29
N GLU A 140 9.41 -1.14 15.82
CA GLU A 140 8.21 -1.37 15.01
C GLU A 140 7.99 -0.21 14.02
N ALA A 141 8.02 1.03 14.52
CA ALA A 141 7.80 2.21 13.67
C ALA A 141 8.76 2.26 12.48
N ARG A 142 10.05 1.98 12.70
CA ARG A 142 11.09 1.97 11.66
C ARG A 142 10.92 0.81 10.67
N VAL A 143 10.63 -0.40 11.13
CA VAL A 143 10.37 -1.56 10.26
C VAL A 143 9.18 -1.30 9.35
N MET A 144 8.07 -0.82 9.93
CA MET A 144 6.86 -0.50 9.17
C MET A 144 7.11 0.65 8.18
N ALA A 145 7.85 1.68 8.58
CA ALA A 145 8.19 2.78 7.69
C ALA A 145 9.03 2.33 6.48
N ARG A 146 9.98 1.40 6.66
CA ARG A 146 10.77 0.81 5.57
C ARG A 146 9.91 0.02 4.59
N CYS A 147 9.00 -0.82 5.08
CA CYS A 147 8.09 -1.58 4.22
C CYS A 147 7.17 -0.64 3.41
N LEU A 148 6.59 0.37 4.08
CA LEU A 148 5.75 1.38 3.42
C LEU A 148 6.50 2.25 2.41
N ALA A 149 7.79 2.54 2.67
CA ALA A 149 8.63 3.23 1.69
C ALA A 149 8.84 2.40 0.43
N ALA A 150 9.04 1.08 0.58
CA ALA A 150 9.14 0.17 -0.56
C ALA A 150 7.82 0.10 -1.36
N HIS A 151 6.66 0.07 -0.67
CA HIS A 151 5.35 0.13 -1.33
C HIS A 151 5.14 1.45 -2.09
N ARG A 152 5.58 2.58 -1.51
CA ARG A 152 5.52 3.90 -2.17
C ARG A 152 6.39 3.94 -3.43
N ALA A 153 7.64 3.49 -3.34
CA ALA A 153 8.54 3.41 -4.49
C ALA A 153 7.97 2.55 -5.63
N LEU A 154 7.36 1.41 -5.30
CA LEU A 154 6.69 0.55 -6.28
C LEU A 154 5.50 1.26 -6.94
N GLY A 155 4.65 1.91 -6.14
CA GLY A 155 3.50 2.66 -6.65
C GLY A 155 3.91 3.81 -7.57
N GLU A 156 4.95 4.56 -7.20
CA GLU A 156 5.50 5.64 -8.03
C GLU A 156 6.02 5.13 -9.38
N GLN A 157 6.74 4.00 -9.39
CA GLN A 157 7.26 3.38 -10.62
C GLN A 157 6.13 2.87 -11.53
N LEU A 158 5.12 2.22 -10.95
CA LEU A 158 3.93 1.74 -11.67
C LEU A 158 3.17 2.89 -12.32
N ARG A 159 2.99 3.99 -11.58
CA ARG A 159 2.33 5.18 -12.09
C ARG A 159 3.12 5.82 -13.22
N ALA A 160 4.45 5.94 -13.06
CA ALA A 160 5.31 6.48 -14.11
C ALA A 160 5.22 5.66 -15.40
N LEU A 161 5.23 4.32 -15.29
CA LEU A 161 5.05 3.41 -16.42
C LEU A 161 3.68 3.56 -17.09
N THR A 162 2.60 3.62 -16.31
CA THR A 162 1.24 3.75 -16.85
C THR A 162 1.07 5.07 -17.59
N MET A 163 1.56 6.18 -17.02
CA MET A 163 1.53 7.49 -17.67
C MET A 163 2.37 7.55 -18.95
N ALA A 164 3.48 6.82 -19.02
CA ALA A 164 4.31 6.73 -20.22
C ALA A 164 3.64 5.92 -21.34
N SER A 165 2.83 4.92 -20.99
CA SER A 165 1.99 4.15 -21.92
C SER A 165 0.84 4.97 -22.50
N ASP A 166 0.20 5.82 -21.68
CA ASP A 166 -0.96 6.63 -22.09
C ASP A 166 -0.59 7.90 -22.90
N ALA A 167 0.69 8.27 -22.95
CA ALA A 167 1.14 9.51 -23.59
C ALA A 167 0.97 9.44 -25.14
N PRO A 168 0.15 10.30 -25.76
CA PRO A 168 -0.25 10.18 -27.16
C PRO A 168 0.83 10.58 -28.18
N ASP A 169 2.03 11.01 -27.75
CA ASP A 169 3.02 11.60 -28.64
C ASP A 169 4.42 10.99 -28.46
N ALA A 170 4.64 9.85 -29.14
CA ALA A 170 5.95 9.20 -29.24
C ALA A 170 6.93 9.96 -30.16
N ALA A 171 6.47 10.98 -30.90
CA ALA A 171 7.27 11.69 -31.91
C ALA A 171 8.16 12.82 -31.36
N THR A 172 7.94 13.25 -30.11
CA THR A 172 8.60 14.45 -29.56
C THR A 172 9.45 14.17 -28.31
N ARG A 173 9.74 12.89 -28.00
CA ARG A 173 10.69 12.56 -26.92
C ARG A 173 12.12 12.88 -27.37
N PRO A 174 12.87 13.76 -26.68
CA PRO A 174 14.29 13.94 -26.95
C PRO A 174 15.00 12.58 -26.78
N ALA A 175 15.92 12.28 -27.70
CA ALA A 175 16.69 11.03 -27.77
C ALA A 175 17.66 10.79 -26.58
N GLY A 176 17.42 11.41 -25.42
CA GLY A 176 18.25 11.34 -24.21
C GLY A 176 17.71 10.43 -23.09
N ASP A 177 16.51 9.85 -23.23
CA ASP A 177 15.97 8.93 -22.21
C ASP A 177 16.43 7.49 -22.50
N ALA A 178 17.73 7.25 -22.26
CA ALA A 178 18.41 6.00 -22.61
C ALA A 178 17.96 4.77 -21.79
N GLY A 179 16.88 4.87 -20.99
CA GLY A 179 16.29 3.76 -20.25
C GLY A 179 15.09 3.09 -20.93
N GLY A 180 14.20 3.84 -21.58
CA GLY A 180 12.97 3.32 -22.20
C GLY A 180 12.09 2.44 -21.28
N THR A 181 10.99 1.91 -21.84
CA THR A 181 10.10 0.94 -21.17
C THR A 181 10.85 -0.29 -20.63
N PRO A 182 11.85 -0.88 -21.34
CA PRO A 182 12.60 -2.02 -20.83
C PRO A 182 13.38 -1.75 -19.53
N ALA A 183 14.07 -0.62 -19.39
CA ALA A 183 14.76 -0.32 -18.13
C ALA A 183 13.77 -0.03 -16.99
N ALA A 184 12.62 0.57 -17.30
CA ALA A 184 11.58 0.80 -16.30
C ALA A 184 10.96 -0.53 -15.80
N LEU A 185 10.78 -1.53 -16.67
CA LEU A 185 10.38 -2.89 -16.28
C LEU A 185 11.48 -3.63 -15.49
N ALA A 186 12.75 -3.47 -15.87
CA ALA A 186 13.87 -4.02 -15.12
C ALA A 186 13.97 -3.41 -13.70
N SER A 187 13.77 -2.10 -13.58
CA SER A 187 13.69 -1.39 -12.30
C SER A 187 12.53 -1.91 -11.44
N LEU A 188 11.37 -2.12 -12.06
CA LEU A 188 10.19 -2.68 -11.41
C LEU A 188 10.44 -4.10 -10.87
N ALA A 189 11.09 -4.96 -11.66
CA ALA A 189 11.51 -6.29 -11.24
C ALA A 189 12.53 -6.24 -10.10
N ALA A 190 13.49 -5.31 -10.16
CA ALA A 190 14.48 -5.12 -9.11
C ALA A 190 13.83 -4.68 -7.78
N LEU A 191 12.85 -3.76 -7.82
CA LEU A 191 12.08 -3.34 -6.64
C LEU A 191 11.31 -4.51 -6.02
N GLN A 192 10.65 -5.34 -6.84
CA GLN A 192 9.91 -6.50 -6.34
C GLN A 192 10.86 -7.55 -5.74
N ASN A 193 11.98 -7.84 -6.39
CA ASN A 193 13.01 -8.74 -5.86
C ASN A 193 13.60 -8.22 -4.55
N ALA A 194 13.87 -6.91 -4.46
CA ALA A 194 14.34 -6.28 -3.24
C ALA A 194 13.31 -6.37 -2.10
N ARG A 195 12.00 -6.26 -2.38
CA ARG A 195 10.93 -6.42 -1.38
C ARG A 195 10.79 -7.85 -0.86
N PHE A 196 10.94 -8.86 -1.70
CA PHE A 196 10.70 -10.26 -1.30
C PHE A 196 11.96 -11.09 -1.06
N GLY A 197 13.14 -10.51 -1.26
CA GLY A 197 14.45 -11.09 -0.93
C GLY A 197 14.79 -10.96 0.56
N ALA A 198 15.97 -10.46 0.90
CA ALA A 198 16.43 -10.30 2.29
C ALA A 198 15.89 -9.02 2.99
N SER A 199 14.69 -8.57 2.60
CA SER A 199 14.12 -7.30 3.04
C SER A 199 13.56 -7.36 4.47
N ALA A 200 13.21 -6.19 5.02
CA ALA A 200 12.43 -6.12 6.26
C ALA A 200 11.05 -6.81 6.12
N GLU A 201 10.41 -6.72 4.96
CA GLU A 201 9.10 -7.32 4.67
C GLU A 201 9.17 -8.85 4.62
N ALA A 202 10.18 -9.42 3.96
CA ALA A 202 10.37 -10.86 3.91
C ALA A 202 10.68 -11.46 5.29
N ARG A 203 11.55 -10.80 6.06
CA ARG A 203 11.82 -11.20 7.46
C ARG A 203 10.58 -11.06 8.34
N LEU A 204 9.78 -10.02 8.14
CA LEU A 204 8.50 -9.83 8.85
C LEU A 204 7.56 -11.01 8.59
N PHE A 205 7.42 -11.44 7.33
CA PHE A 205 6.57 -12.59 6.98
C PHE A 205 7.10 -13.88 7.62
N ALA A 206 8.41 -14.10 7.62
CA ALA A 206 9.02 -15.25 8.26
C ALA A 206 8.77 -15.26 9.78
N ALA A 207 8.99 -14.13 10.47
CA ALA A 207 8.71 -13.99 11.89
C ALA A 207 7.22 -14.24 12.19
N LEU A 208 6.32 -13.70 11.37
CA LEU A 208 4.88 -13.86 11.57
C LEU A 208 4.43 -15.31 11.40
N ARG A 209 4.98 -16.05 10.43
CA ARG A 209 4.72 -17.50 10.28
C ARG A 209 5.06 -18.28 11.54
N MET A 210 6.14 -17.91 12.22
CA MET A 210 6.58 -18.58 13.45
C MET A 210 5.70 -18.23 14.66
N ARG A 211 5.00 -17.09 14.64
CA ARG A 211 4.26 -16.55 15.78
C ARG A 211 2.75 -16.74 15.70
N ALA A 212 2.18 -16.84 14.49
CA ALA A 212 0.73 -16.83 14.31
C ALA A 212 0.26 -17.73 13.17
N GLU A 213 -0.17 -18.95 13.50
CA GLU A 213 -0.77 -19.90 12.55
C GLU A 213 -1.99 -19.33 11.81
N SER A 214 -2.77 -18.45 12.47
CA SER A 214 -3.93 -17.78 11.87
C SER A 214 -3.58 -16.92 10.65
N THR A 215 -2.31 -16.61 10.42
CA THR A 215 -1.83 -15.81 9.28
C THR A 215 -1.30 -16.65 8.13
N ALA A 216 -1.14 -17.97 8.31
CA ALA A 216 -0.51 -18.85 7.32
C ALA A 216 -1.22 -18.81 5.97
N ALA A 217 -2.55 -18.89 5.96
CA ALA A 217 -3.34 -18.88 4.72
C ALA A 217 -3.16 -17.58 3.91
N GLU A 218 -3.07 -16.43 4.57
CA GLU A 218 -2.85 -15.14 3.93
C GLU A 218 -1.42 -15.01 3.40
N LEU A 219 -0.43 -15.47 4.16
CA LEU A 219 0.97 -15.48 3.72
C LEU A 219 1.18 -16.43 2.53
N ASP A 220 0.46 -17.56 2.48
CA ASP A 220 0.50 -18.48 1.35
C ASP A 220 -0.20 -17.91 0.10
N GLU A 221 -1.23 -17.08 0.27
CA GLU A 221 -1.84 -16.32 -0.84
C GLU A 221 -0.87 -15.27 -1.38
N LEU A 222 -0.17 -14.54 -0.50
CA LEU A 222 0.83 -13.57 -0.92
C LEU A 222 1.99 -14.22 -1.69
N ASP A 223 2.41 -15.42 -1.29
CA ASP A 223 3.42 -16.19 -2.02
C ASP A 223 2.92 -16.63 -3.40
N ARG A 224 1.63 -16.96 -3.53
CA ARG A 224 1.01 -17.25 -4.83
C ARG A 224 0.90 -16.00 -5.70
N GLN A 225 0.53 -14.85 -5.14
CA GLN A 225 0.53 -13.57 -5.84
C GLN A 225 1.90 -13.21 -6.38
N ARG A 226 2.93 -13.29 -5.54
CA ARG A 226 4.32 -13.02 -5.93
C ARG A 226 4.81 -13.88 -7.11
N ARG A 227 4.44 -15.17 -7.14
CA ARG A 227 4.75 -16.03 -8.29
C ARG A 227 4.03 -15.58 -9.56
N ARG A 228 2.75 -15.20 -9.46
CA ARG A 228 1.99 -14.64 -10.59
C ARG A 228 2.59 -13.32 -11.07
N ASP A 229 3.03 -12.46 -10.15
CA ASP A 229 3.64 -11.16 -10.46
C ASP A 229 4.94 -11.34 -11.25
N ALA A 230 5.79 -12.29 -10.86
CA ALA A 230 7.02 -12.60 -11.61
C ALA A 230 6.70 -13.03 -13.05
N HIS A 231 5.73 -13.93 -13.24
CA HIS A 231 5.30 -14.34 -14.58
C HIS A 231 4.70 -13.19 -15.40
N ALA A 232 3.96 -12.28 -14.76
CA ALA A 232 3.37 -11.12 -15.40
C ALA A 232 4.44 -10.10 -15.84
N LEU A 233 5.48 -9.87 -15.03
CA LEU A 233 6.62 -9.03 -15.40
C LEU A 233 7.39 -9.60 -16.59
N ASP A 234 7.63 -10.91 -16.60
CA ASP A 234 8.28 -11.58 -17.74
C ASP A 234 7.43 -11.44 -19.02
N ALA A 235 6.10 -11.51 -18.90
CA ALA A 235 5.18 -11.31 -20.02
C ALA A 235 5.21 -9.87 -20.54
N LEU A 236 5.22 -8.87 -19.64
CA LEU A 236 5.38 -7.47 -20.00
C LEU A 236 6.70 -7.20 -20.71
N ALA A 237 7.80 -7.80 -20.25
CA ALA A 237 9.10 -7.67 -20.89
C ALA A 237 9.11 -8.24 -22.31
N ARG A 238 8.45 -9.40 -22.53
CA ARG A 238 8.27 -9.98 -23.87
C ARG A 238 7.44 -9.09 -24.78
N LEU A 239 6.28 -8.62 -24.30
CA LEU A 239 5.41 -7.71 -25.07
C LEU A 239 6.12 -6.41 -25.44
N ALA A 240 6.95 -5.86 -24.55
CA ALA A 240 7.76 -4.68 -24.84
C ALA A 240 8.85 -4.95 -25.89
N ALA A 241 9.45 -6.15 -25.87
CA ALA A 241 10.45 -6.57 -26.85
C ALA A 241 9.84 -6.82 -28.25
N ASP A 242 8.60 -7.30 -28.30
CA ASP A 242 7.85 -7.49 -29.55
C ASP A 242 7.48 -6.14 -30.23
N GLY A 243 7.49 -5.05 -29.46
CA GLY A 243 7.39 -3.68 -29.96
C GLY A 243 6.30 -2.84 -29.27
N LEU A 244 6.54 -1.53 -29.22
CA LEU A 244 5.60 -0.53 -28.69
C LEU A 244 5.29 0.53 -29.76
N PRO A 245 4.09 1.14 -29.76
CA PRO A 245 2.97 0.95 -28.81
C PRO A 245 2.23 -0.37 -29.00
N SER A 246 1.61 -0.90 -27.93
CA SER A 246 0.90 -2.18 -27.95
C SER A 246 -0.27 -2.18 -26.96
N ALA A 247 -1.50 -2.29 -27.47
CA ALA A 247 -2.70 -2.39 -26.62
C ALA A 247 -2.67 -3.63 -25.70
N ALA A 248 -1.99 -4.71 -26.14
CA ALA A 248 -1.78 -5.89 -25.31
C ALA A 248 -0.80 -5.60 -24.16
N PHE A 249 0.24 -4.80 -24.39
CA PHE A 249 1.13 -4.31 -23.34
C PHE A 249 0.38 -3.43 -22.35
N ASP A 250 -0.40 -2.46 -22.83
CA ASP A 250 -1.13 -1.52 -21.97
C ASP A 250 -2.17 -2.24 -21.09
N ALA A 251 -2.91 -3.20 -21.66
CA ALA A 251 -3.85 -4.03 -20.90
C ALA A 251 -3.13 -4.90 -19.85
N ALA A 252 -2.01 -5.54 -20.22
CA ALA A 252 -1.21 -6.33 -19.29
C ALA A 252 -0.59 -5.48 -18.17
N LEU A 253 -0.20 -4.23 -18.48
CA LEU A 253 0.36 -3.30 -17.51
C LEU A 253 -0.71 -2.85 -16.53
N ALA A 254 -1.91 -2.53 -17.00
CA ALA A 254 -3.04 -2.19 -16.15
C ALA A 254 -3.44 -3.34 -15.21
N ASP A 255 -3.45 -4.57 -15.72
CA ASP A 255 -3.73 -5.76 -14.91
C ASP A 255 -2.64 -6.04 -13.87
N TYR A 256 -1.36 -5.91 -14.26
CA TYR A 256 -0.24 -6.04 -13.34
C TYR A 256 -0.29 -4.96 -12.24
N ALA A 257 -0.50 -3.70 -12.62
CA ALA A 257 -0.59 -2.58 -11.67
C ALA A 257 -1.70 -2.83 -10.64
N ARG A 258 -2.90 -3.22 -11.11
CA ARG A 258 -4.01 -3.59 -10.23
C ARG A 258 -3.64 -4.72 -9.27
N GLY A 259 -3.04 -5.80 -9.75
CA GLY A 259 -2.58 -6.91 -8.91
C GLY A 259 -1.56 -6.48 -7.86
N ALA A 260 -0.59 -5.66 -8.22
CA ALA A 260 0.41 -5.13 -7.30
C ALA A 260 -0.22 -4.24 -6.20
N PHE A 261 -1.19 -3.39 -6.56
CA PHE A 261 -1.94 -2.60 -5.58
C PHE A 261 -2.80 -3.47 -4.66
N GLU A 262 -3.47 -4.50 -5.19
CA GLU A 262 -4.22 -5.45 -4.37
C GLU A 262 -3.31 -6.18 -3.37
N GLN A 263 -2.13 -6.63 -3.81
CA GLN A 263 -1.13 -7.28 -2.94
C GLN A 263 -0.67 -6.36 -1.81
N MET A 264 -0.27 -5.12 -2.13
CA MET A 264 0.09 -4.11 -1.13
C MET A 264 -1.06 -3.84 -0.16
N GLY A 265 -2.30 -3.79 -0.65
CA GLY A 265 -3.50 -3.61 0.17
C GLY A 265 -3.72 -4.74 1.16
N ARG A 266 -3.54 -6.00 0.75
CA ARG A 266 -3.60 -7.16 1.67
C ARG A 266 -2.52 -7.11 2.74
N ILE A 267 -1.29 -6.78 2.36
CA ILE A 267 -0.18 -6.66 3.30
C ILE A 267 -0.49 -5.56 4.33
N GLU A 268 -0.89 -4.38 3.85
CA GLU A 268 -1.17 -3.21 4.68
C GLU A 268 -2.41 -3.39 5.57
N GLY A 269 -3.46 -4.07 5.09
CA GLY A 269 -4.73 -4.22 5.77
C GLY A 269 -4.90 -5.50 6.60
N VAL A 270 -4.04 -6.50 6.42
CA VAL A 270 -4.13 -7.79 7.12
C VAL A 270 -2.83 -8.18 7.79
N ILE A 271 -1.73 -8.22 7.04
CA ILE A 271 -0.45 -8.69 7.56
C ILE A 271 0.13 -7.72 8.57
N PHE A 272 0.11 -6.43 8.29
CA PHE A 272 0.61 -5.38 9.19
C PHE A 272 -0.15 -5.33 10.53
N PRO A 273 -1.49 -5.32 10.57
CA PRO A 273 -2.23 -5.47 11.82
C PRO A 273 -1.89 -6.77 12.57
N ALA A 274 -1.81 -7.90 11.86
CA ALA A 274 -1.48 -9.18 12.48
C ALA A 274 -0.06 -9.18 13.07
N ALA A 275 0.92 -8.61 12.36
CA ALA A 275 2.28 -8.47 12.86
C ALA A 275 2.33 -7.68 14.16
N ARG A 276 1.60 -6.56 14.25
CA ARG A 276 1.51 -5.77 15.49
C ARG A 276 0.88 -6.51 16.65
N ARG A 277 -0.09 -7.37 16.34
CA ARG A 277 -0.80 -8.16 17.34
C ARG A 277 0.04 -9.29 17.91
N TYR A 278 0.86 -9.93 17.07
CA TYR A 278 1.52 -11.19 17.41
C TYR A 278 3.03 -11.10 17.59
N LEU A 279 3.70 -10.06 17.09
CA LEU A 279 5.13 -9.86 17.28
C LEU A 279 5.39 -9.03 18.55
N GLY A 280 6.32 -9.49 19.36
CA GLY A 280 6.77 -8.78 20.57
C GLY A 280 7.94 -7.84 20.29
N ASP A 281 8.34 -7.05 21.30
CA ASP A 281 9.44 -6.08 21.19
C ASP A 281 10.76 -6.74 20.74
N ALA A 282 11.05 -7.96 21.19
CA ALA A 282 12.23 -8.72 20.77
C ALA A 282 12.22 -8.99 19.25
N ASP A 283 11.08 -9.43 18.71
CA ASP A 283 10.93 -9.67 17.27
C ASP A 283 11.12 -8.37 16.49
N TRP A 284 10.51 -7.27 16.95
CA TRP A 284 10.64 -5.96 16.30
C TRP A 284 12.08 -5.44 16.30
N ASN A 285 12.81 -5.61 17.41
CA ASN A 285 14.22 -5.21 17.49
C ASN A 285 15.11 -6.04 16.55
N GLU A 286 14.85 -7.34 16.42
CA GLU A 286 15.56 -8.21 15.47
C GLU A 286 15.27 -7.82 14.01
N LEU A 287 14.01 -7.50 13.71
CA LEU A 287 13.60 -6.97 12.40
C LEU A 287 14.15 -5.57 12.12
N ASP A 288 14.41 -4.77 13.15
CA ASP A 288 15.01 -3.45 12.99
C ASP A 288 16.51 -3.52 12.71
N ALA A 289 17.19 -4.49 13.33
CA ALA A 289 18.61 -4.74 13.12
C ALA A 289 18.94 -4.94 11.63
N PRO A 290 20.10 -4.43 11.18
CA PRO A 290 20.56 -4.67 9.82
C PRO A 290 20.69 -6.18 9.59
N PRO A 291 20.40 -6.66 8.37
CA PRO A 291 20.62 -8.07 8.06
C PRO A 291 22.09 -8.39 8.32
N ALA A 292 22.36 -9.50 9.01
CA ALA A 292 23.73 -9.96 9.18
C ALA A 292 24.35 -10.08 7.79
N SER A 293 25.38 -9.28 7.52
CA SER A 293 26.15 -9.40 6.28
C SER A 293 26.63 -10.85 6.21
N GLY A 294 26.07 -11.61 5.26
CA GLY A 294 26.51 -12.98 5.03
C GLY A 294 28.03 -12.97 4.92
N THR A 295 28.66 -13.76 5.79
CA THR A 295 30.08 -14.13 5.78
C THR A 295 30.84 -13.56 4.60
N ALA A 296 31.59 -12.49 4.85
CA ALA A 296 32.73 -12.14 4.01
C ALA A 296 33.48 -13.46 3.76
N ALA A 297 33.59 -13.84 2.49
CA ALA A 297 34.33 -15.01 2.08
C ALA A 297 35.67 -14.99 2.81
N THR A 298 35.83 -15.92 3.75
CA THR A 298 37.12 -16.23 4.33
C THR A 298 37.93 -16.71 3.15
N THR A 299 38.81 -15.85 2.64
CA THR A 299 39.88 -16.25 1.75
C THR A 299 40.55 -17.45 2.41
N PRO A 300 40.59 -18.63 1.77
CA PRO A 300 41.35 -19.75 2.30
C PRO A 300 42.78 -19.28 2.44
N GLY A 301 43.29 -19.29 3.67
CA GLY A 301 44.70 -19.11 3.92
C GLY A 301 45.46 -20.17 3.14
N ALA A 302 46.50 -19.73 2.44
CA ALA A 302 47.51 -20.61 1.90
C ALA A 302 48.25 -21.27 3.07
N ASP A 303 47.76 -22.42 3.53
CA ASP A 303 48.58 -23.42 4.17
C ASP A 303 49.17 -24.29 3.04
N GLU A 304 50.39 -23.97 2.63
CA GLU A 304 51.29 -24.93 1.99
C GLU A 304 52.04 -25.65 3.11
N PRO A 305 51.93 -26.98 3.23
CA PRO A 305 52.97 -27.79 3.81
C PRO A 305 53.77 -28.42 2.65
N ASP A 306 55.07 -28.15 2.58
CA ASP A 306 55.98 -29.05 1.87
C ASP A 306 57.29 -29.20 2.64
N ASP A 307 57.36 -30.32 3.37
CA ASP A 307 58.60 -30.92 3.85
C ASP A 307 59.17 -31.77 2.70
N ALA A 308 60.30 -31.33 2.13
CA ALA A 308 61.33 -32.19 1.53
C ALA A 308 62.69 -31.45 1.44
#